data_AF-A0A7C7BW69-F1
#
_entry.id   AF-A0A7C7BW69-F1
#
_cell.length_a   1.000
_cell.length_b   1.000
_cell.length_c   1.000
_cell.angle_alpha   90.00
_cell.angle_beta   90.00
_cell.angle_gamma   90.00
#
_symmetry.space_group_name_H-M   'P 1'
#
loop_
_entity.id
_entity.type
_entity.pdbx_description
1 polymer ?
#
loop_
_entity_poly.entity_id
_entity_poly.type
_entity_poly.pdbx_seq_one_letter_code
_entity_poly.pdbx_strand_id
1 'polypeptide(L)'
;MHSAIASQPSNTVTKLYEGAVEKYEFKKVKTTLQALESKSLTLITMRTRDKQVCETVMGYMIAKVAKKFNIGKNINPEQIRDTIESIFEDYYYLRLSDLYLVLRNGVKGKYGQIYDRFDESVLMGWLEKYTEERFQVAEERQLAQHDAITSDEKGRKYNGFVNDLYIKYQKHKK
;
A
#
# COMPACT_ATOMS: atom_id res chain seq x y z
N MET A 1 6.20 24.80 -43.30
CA MET A 1 5.01 23.98 -42.95
C MET A 1 5.42 22.53 -43.15
N HIS A 2 5.65 21.66 -42.19
CA HIS A 2 5.09 21.47 -40.85
C HIS A 2 6.25 21.20 -39.87
N SER A 3 6.34 22.00 -38.80
CA SER A 3 7.10 21.63 -37.62
C SER A 3 6.33 20.49 -36.93
N ALA A 4 6.99 19.34 -36.76
CA ALA A 4 6.46 18.22 -36.00
C ALA A 4 6.19 18.69 -34.56
N ILE A 5 4.91 18.85 -34.22
CA ILE A 5 4.47 19.19 -32.87
C ILE A 5 4.88 18.03 -31.97
N ALA A 6 5.90 18.27 -31.16
CA ALA A 6 6.31 17.41 -30.06
C ALA A 6 5.07 16.99 -29.26
N SER A 7 4.77 15.69 -29.26
CA SER A 7 3.76 15.08 -28.40
C SER A 7 4.26 15.06 -26.95
N GLN A 8 4.16 16.25 -26.35
CA GLN A 8 4.39 16.72 -24.98
C GLN A 8 4.74 15.65 -23.90
N PRO A 9 5.90 15.77 -23.20
CA PRO A 9 6.35 14.83 -22.14
C PRO A 9 5.36 14.67 -20.97
N SER A 10 4.46 15.63 -20.75
CA SER A 10 3.35 15.57 -19.78
C SER A 10 2.37 14.41 -20.05
N ASN A 11 2.16 14.06 -21.32
CA ASN A 11 1.24 12.98 -21.71
C ASN A 11 1.84 11.60 -21.37
N THR A 12 3.15 11.42 -21.56
CA THR A 12 3.86 10.17 -21.25
C THR A 12 3.85 9.86 -19.75
N VAL A 13 4.14 10.85 -18.90
CA VAL A 13 4.11 10.67 -17.43
C VAL A 13 2.71 10.33 -16.95
N THR A 14 1.69 11.01 -17.47
CA THR A 14 0.28 10.74 -17.14
C THR A 14 -0.11 9.31 -17.52
N LYS A 15 0.25 8.85 -18.73
CA LYS A 15 0.01 7.47 -19.17
C LYS A 15 0.71 6.42 -18.30
N LEU A 16 1.96 6.67 -17.88
CA LEU A 16 2.68 5.76 -16.97
C LEU A 16 1.94 5.63 -15.63
N TYR A 17 1.51 6.76 -15.06
CA TYR A 17 0.72 6.76 -13.84
C TYR A 17 -0.63 6.06 -14.01
N GLU A 18 -1.38 6.35 -15.09
CA GLU A 18 -2.67 5.71 -15.38
C GLU A 18 -2.52 4.19 -15.57
N GLY A 19 -1.49 3.77 -16.31
CA GLY A 19 -1.14 2.36 -16.46
C GLY A 19 -0.82 1.69 -15.12
N ALA A 20 -0.14 2.39 -14.19
CA ALA A 20 0.09 1.87 -12.84
C ALA A 20 -1.21 1.75 -12.03
N VAL A 21 -2.10 2.76 -12.11
CA VAL A 21 -3.41 2.76 -11.44
C VAL A 21 -4.26 1.57 -11.89
N GLU A 22 -4.26 1.26 -13.18
CA GLU A 22 -4.98 0.12 -13.74
C GLU A 22 -4.31 -1.20 -13.39
N LYS A 23 -3.00 -1.33 -13.69
CA LYS A 23 -2.21 -2.54 -13.44
C LYS A 23 -2.32 -3.02 -12.00
N TYR A 24 -2.28 -2.10 -11.03
CA TYR A 24 -2.32 -2.40 -9.61
C TYR A 24 -3.68 -2.16 -8.95
N GLU A 25 -4.70 -1.77 -9.72
CA GLU A 25 -6.08 -1.56 -9.26
C GLU A 25 -6.19 -0.63 -8.03
N PHE A 26 -5.42 0.46 -8.00
CA PHE A 26 -5.37 1.36 -6.83
C PHE A 26 -6.73 1.87 -6.38
N LYS A 27 -7.68 2.05 -7.30
CA LYS A 27 -9.04 2.50 -6.98
C LYS A 27 -9.81 1.50 -6.10
N LYS A 28 -9.48 0.20 -6.17
CA LYS A 28 -10.08 -0.86 -5.35
C LYS A 28 -9.51 -0.89 -3.94
N VAL A 29 -8.29 -0.39 -3.74
CA VAL A 29 -7.62 -0.31 -2.44
C VAL A 29 -8.23 0.85 -1.63
N LYS A 30 -8.95 0.50 -0.56
CA LYS A 30 -9.64 1.43 0.34
C LYS A 30 -9.24 1.25 1.80
N THR A 31 -8.72 0.08 2.17
CA THR A 31 -8.30 -0.24 3.54
C THR A 31 -6.83 -0.65 3.58
N THR A 32 -6.24 -0.56 4.76
CA THR A 32 -4.85 -0.97 5.02
C THR A 32 -4.64 -2.46 4.74
N LEU A 33 -5.61 -3.32 5.09
CA LEU A 33 -5.58 -4.74 4.75
C LEU A 33 -5.55 -4.97 3.24
N GLN A 34 -6.38 -4.25 2.48
CA GLN A 34 -6.38 -4.34 1.01
C GLN A 34 -5.07 -3.84 0.39
N ALA A 35 -4.42 -2.85 0.99
CA ALA A 35 -3.11 -2.39 0.53
C ALA A 35 -2.04 -3.46 0.77
N LEU A 36 -2.03 -4.05 1.97
CA LEU A 36 -1.11 -5.11 2.39
C LEU A 36 -1.19 -6.34 1.48
N GLU A 37 -2.41 -6.73 1.09
CA GLU A 37 -2.70 -7.86 0.20
C GLU A 37 -2.71 -7.51 -1.29
N SER A 38 -2.47 -6.24 -1.65
CA SER A 38 -2.55 -5.83 -3.04
C SER A 38 -1.46 -6.48 -3.90
N LYS A 39 -1.75 -6.64 -5.19
CA LYS A 39 -0.79 -7.07 -6.22
C LYS A 39 0.30 -6.05 -6.53
N SER A 40 0.31 -4.89 -5.85
CA SER A 40 1.31 -3.85 -6.12
C SER A 40 2.67 -4.22 -5.54
N LEU A 41 3.74 -3.85 -6.25
CA LEU A 41 5.10 -4.11 -5.80
C LEU A 41 5.44 -3.24 -4.59
N THR A 42 6.33 -3.74 -3.73
CA THR A 42 7.00 -2.88 -2.75
C THR A 42 7.81 -1.80 -3.47
N LEU A 43 7.97 -0.65 -2.84
CA LEU A 43 8.71 0.47 -3.40
C LEU A 43 10.13 0.02 -3.77
N ILE A 44 10.82 -0.67 -2.87
CA ILE A 44 12.17 -1.20 -3.16
C ILE A 44 12.19 -2.13 -4.37
N THR A 45 11.26 -3.08 -4.46
CA THR A 45 11.23 -4.04 -5.59
C THR A 45 10.91 -3.33 -6.90
N MET A 46 10.04 -2.33 -6.88
CA MET A 46 9.75 -1.54 -8.08
C MET A 46 10.95 -0.70 -8.50
N ARG A 47 11.64 -0.04 -7.55
CA ARG A 47 12.85 0.77 -7.80
C ARG A 47 13.99 -0.08 -8.37
N THR A 48 14.19 -1.29 -7.85
CA THR A 48 15.21 -2.21 -8.38
C THR A 48 14.90 -2.67 -9.81
N ARG A 49 13.62 -2.87 -10.16
CA ARG A 49 13.23 -3.29 -11.51
C ARG A 49 13.33 -2.16 -12.52
N ASP A 50 12.85 -0.99 -12.14
CA ASP A 50 12.85 0.21 -12.98
C ASP A 50 12.77 1.46 -12.09
N LYS A 51 13.94 2.01 -11.77
CA LYS A 51 14.08 3.23 -10.94
C LYS A 51 13.28 4.38 -11.53
N GLN A 52 13.42 4.60 -12.84
CA GLN A 52 12.82 5.74 -13.52
C GLN A 52 11.29 5.67 -13.48
N VAL A 53 10.71 4.51 -13.77
CA VAL A 53 9.24 4.35 -13.71
C VAL A 53 8.74 4.47 -12.27
N CYS A 54 9.46 3.93 -11.29
CA CYS A 54 9.09 4.03 -9.88
C CYS A 54 9.02 5.50 -9.42
N GLU A 55 10.11 6.24 -9.59
CA GLU A 55 10.23 7.63 -9.15
C GLU A 55 9.29 8.56 -9.95
N THR A 56 9.09 8.29 -11.24
CA THR A 56 8.14 9.05 -12.07
C THR A 56 6.71 8.87 -11.58
N VAL A 57 6.31 7.63 -11.27
CA VAL A 57 4.96 7.35 -10.78
C VAL A 57 4.75 7.96 -9.39
N MET A 58 5.70 7.79 -8.47
CA MET A 58 5.63 8.39 -7.12
C MET A 58 5.58 9.92 -7.18
N GLY A 59 6.49 10.53 -7.94
CA GLY A 59 6.54 12.00 -8.10
C GLY A 59 5.26 12.55 -8.69
N TYR A 60 4.66 11.86 -9.65
CA TYR A 60 3.35 12.25 -10.19
C TYR A 60 2.22 12.12 -9.14
N MET A 61 2.24 11.07 -8.29
CA MET A 61 1.25 10.95 -7.21
C MET A 61 1.32 12.14 -6.24
N ILE A 62 2.54 12.50 -5.80
CA ILE A 62 2.80 13.59 -4.85
C ILE A 62 2.42 14.93 -5.49
N ALA A 63 2.89 15.20 -6.72
CA ALA A 63 2.56 16.42 -7.46
C ALA A 63 1.05 16.59 -7.68
N LYS A 64 0.33 15.48 -7.93
CA LYS A 64 -1.13 15.50 -8.10
C LYS A 64 -1.85 15.85 -6.81
N VAL A 65 -1.34 15.42 -5.66
CA VAL A 65 -1.88 15.78 -4.34
C VAL A 65 -1.57 17.24 -4.02
N ALA A 66 -0.33 17.67 -4.23
CA ALA A 66 0.10 19.06 -4.11
C ALA A 66 -0.81 20.01 -4.91
N LYS A 67 -1.06 19.69 -6.19
CA LYS A 67 -1.98 20.45 -7.06
C LYS A 67 -3.42 20.49 -6.54
N LYS A 68 -3.91 19.43 -5.88
CA LYS A 68 -5.28 19.39 -5.35
C LYS A 68 -5.49 20.35 -4.19
N PHE A 69 -4.48 20.56 -3.35
CA PHE A 69 -4.61 21.44 -2.20
C PHE A 69 -4.65 22.92 -2.59
N ASN A 70 -4.08 23.30 -3.75
CA ASN A 70 -4.08 24.68 -4.25
C ASN A 70 -3.60 25.70 -3.19
N ILE A 71 -2.61 25.30 -2.40
CA ILE A 71 -2.07 26.06 -1.28
C ILE A 71 -0.93 26.98 -1.75
N GLY A 72 -0.79 28.16 -1.12
CA GLY A 72 0.17 29.20 -1.54
C GLY A 72 1.65 28.78 -1.48
N LYS A 73 1.99 27.78 -0.66
CA LYS A 73 3.32 27.13 -0.60
C LYS A 73 3.21 25.68 -1.04
N ASN A 74 3.30 25.47 -2.35
CA ASN A 74 3.26 24.12 -2.92
C ASN A 74 4.67 23.51 -2.96
N ILE A 75 4.77 22.19 -2.69
CA ILE A 75 6.03 21.46 -2.82
C ILE A 75 6.57 21.59 -4.25
N ASN A 76 7.84 21.99 -4.39
CA ASN A 76 8.49 22.17 -5.67
C ASN A 76 9.07 20.85 -6.22
N PRO A 77 9.45 20.77 -7.51
CA PRO A 77 9.94 19.53 -8.11
C PRO A 77 11.21 18.95 -7.46
N GLU A 78 12.10 19.77 -6.90
CA GLU A 78 13.30 19.32 -6.19
C GLU A 78 12.92 18.68 -4.86
N GLN A 79 12.08 19.37 -4.08
CA GLN A 79 11.53 18.85 -2.82
C GLN A 79 10.76 17.53 -3.02
N ILE A 80 10.05 17.36 -4.14
CA ILE A 80 9.41 16.06 -4.46
C ILE A 80 10.45 14.95 -4.61
N ARG A 81 11.59 15.22 -5.27
CA ARG A 81 12.66 14.20 -5.42
C ARG A 81 13.28 13.86 -4.08
N ASP A 82 13.59 14.87 -3.26
CA ASP A 82 14.15 14.68 -1.93
C ASP A 82 13.19 13.87 -1.04
N THR A 83 11.90 14.23 -1.07
CA THR A 83 10.83 13.48 -0.37
C THR A 83 10.77 12.02 -0.83
N ILE A 84 10.96 11.74 -2.13
CA ILE A 84 10.96 10.35 -2.62
C ILE A 84 12.16 9.58 -2.06
N GLU A 85 13.34 10.19 -1.99
CA GLU A 85 14.51 9.53 -1.39
C GLU A 85 14.27 9.22 0.08
N SER A 86 13.75 10.17 0.87
CA SER A 86 13.41 9.93 2.27
C SER A 86 12.32 8.86 2.45
N ILE A 87 11.35 8.77 1.52
CA ILE A 87 10.38 7.65 1.52
C ILE A 87 11.09 6.31 1.29
N PHE A 88 12.13 6.27 0.45
CA PHE A 88 12.92 5.06 0.26
C PHE A 88 13.84 4.75 1.44
N GLU A 89 14.24 5.73 2.25
CA GLU A 89 15.04 5.47 3.44
C GLU A 89 14.17 4.80 4.52
N ASP A 90 13.01 5.36 4.82
CA ASP A 90 12.20 4.95 5.98
C ASP A 90 11.07 3.95 5.64
N TYR A 91 10.58 3.97 4.40
CA TYR A 91 9.34 3.29 4.00
C TYR A 91 9.49 2.40 2.77
N TYR A 92 10.70 1.95 2.44
CA TYR A 92 11.01 1.10 1.28
C TYR A 92 10.17 -0.18 1.15
N TYR A 93 9.71 -0.72 2.29
CA TYR A 93 8.92 -1.94 2.41
C TYR A 93 7.44 -1.74 2.08
N LEU A 94 6.96 -0.50 2.08
CA LEU A 94 5.60 -0.20 1.65
C LEU A 94 5.42 -0.55 0.17
N ARG A 95 4.20 -0.88 -0.21
CA ARG A 95 3.81 -1.08 -1.60
C ARG A 95 3.40 0.23 -2.25
N LEU A 96 3.44 0.28 -3.56
CA LEU A 96 2.99 1.47 -4.28
C LEU A 96 1.49 1.78 -4.02
N SER A 97 0.67 0.76 -3.75
CA SER A 97 -0.73 0.95 -3.32
C SER A 97 -0.86 1.54 -1.92
N ASP A 98 0.08 1.25 -1.00
CA ASP A 98 0.13 1.83 0.33
C ASP A 98 0.30 3.35 0.20
N LEU A 99 1.30 3.80 -0.58
CA LEU A 99 1.52 5.23 -0.84
C LEU A 99 0.30 5.91 -1.46
N TYR A 100 -0.35 5.26 -2.45
CA TYR A 100 -1.59 5.76 -3.04
C TYR A 100 -2.70 5.93 -2.00
N LEU A 101 -2.87 4.93 -1.11
CA LEU A 101 -3.87 4.95 -0.05
C LEU A 101 -3.58 6.06 0.96
N VAL A 102 -2.32 6.22 1.38
CA VAL A 102 -1.87 7.29 2.29
C VAL A 102 -2.20 8.65 1.72
N LEU A 103 -1.79 8.94 0.48
CA LEU A 103 -2.07 10.21 -0.18
C LEU A 103 -3.58 10.47 -0.30
N ARG A 104 -4.36 9.44 -0.63
CA ARG A 104 -5.83 9.54 -0.72
C ARG A 104 -6.47 9.82 0.64
N ASN A 105 -6.00 9.17 1.70
CA ASN A 105 -6.52 9.33 3.06
C ASN A 105 -6.12 10.68 3.66
N GLY A 106 -4.89 11.14 3.40
CA GLY A 106 -4.41 12.47 3.76
C GLY A 106 -5.23 13.57 3.11
N VAL A 107 -5.53 13.47 1.80
CA VAL A 107 -6.46 14.39 1.10
C VAL A 107 -7.86 14.44 1.73
N LYS A 108 -8.30 13.37 2.40
CA LYS A 108 -9.57 13.33 3.14
C LYS A 108 -9.46 13.80 4.59
N GLY A 109 -8.27 14.22 5.04
CA GLY A 109 -8.01 14.66 6.41
C GLY A 109 -7.87 13.52 7.43
N LYS A 110 -7.70 12.26 7.01
CA LYS A 110 -7.60 11.11 7.96
C LYS A 110 -6.48 11.28 8.98
N TYR A 111 -5.36 11.86 8.54
CA TYR A 111 -4.13 11.96 9.34
C TYR A 111 -3.98 13.31 10.05
N GLY A 112 -5.06 14.11 10.10
CA GLY A 112 -5.08 15.44 10.72
C GLY A 112 -5.41 16.56 9.75
N GLN A 113 -5.54 17.77 10.28
CA GLN A 113 -5.79 18.97 9.48
C GLN A 113 -4.55 19.40 8.70
N ILE A 114 -4.76 19.85 7.48
CA ILE A 114 -3.73 20.36 6.58
C ILE A 114 -3.85 21.87 6.61
N TYR A 115 -2.94 22.52 7.33
CA TYR A 115 -2.92 23.97 7.46
C TYR A 115 -2.01 24.56 6.40
N ASP A 116 -2.59 25.14 5.34
CA ASP A 116 -1.92 26.02 4.35
C ASP A 116 -0.52 25.59 3.87
N ARG A 117 -0.19 24.29 3.93
CA ARG A 117 1.02 23.69 3.34
C ARG A 117 0.83 22.20 3.06
N PHE A 118 1.44 21.72 1.98
CA PHE A 118 1.72 20.32 1.74
C PHE A 118 3.20 20.21 1.36
N ASP A 119 4.01 19.73 2.30
CA ASP A 119 5.46 19.57 2.22
C ASP A 119 5.87 18.17 2.67
N GLU A 120 7.19 17.90 2.64
CA GLU A 120 7.77 16.63 3.06
C GLU A 120 7.34 16.23 4.49
N SER A 121 7.42 17.17 5.43
CA SER A 121 7.06 16.94 6.84
C SER A 121 5.61 16.46 6.99
N VAL A 122 4.68 17.05 6.23
CA VAL A 122 3.28 16.60 6.22
C VAL A 122 3.15 15.18 5.67
N LEU A 123 3.79 14.87 4.54
CA LEU A 123 3.70 13.53 3.94
C LEU A 123 4.35 12.46 4.81
N MET A 124 5.51 12.74 5.42
CA MET A 124 6.16 11.82 6.34
C MET A 124 5.32 11.54 7.58
N GLY A 125 4.69 12.57 8.16
CA GLY A 125 3.77 12.38 9.29
C GLY A 125 2.51 11.58 8.92
N TRP A 126 2.07 11.59 7.65
CA TRP A 126 0.99 10.72 7.19
C TRP A 126 1.44 9.27 7.04
N LEU A 127 2.67 9.07 6.54
CA LEU A 127 3.27 7.74 6.41
C LEU A 127 3.46 7.11 7.78
N GLU A 128 3.98 7.85 8.76
CA GLU A 128 4.15 7.39 10.15
C GLU A 128 2.83 6.89 10.75
N LYS A 129 1.77 7.71 10.71
CA LYS A 129 0.44 7.31 11.22
C LYS A 129 -0.13 6.10 10.46
N TYR A 130 0.14 6.02 9.16
CA TYR A 130 -0.31 4.90 8.36
C TYR A 130 0.44 3.61 8.70
N THR A 131 1.75 3.67 8.93
CA THR A 131 2.53 2.47 9.27
C THR A 131 2.16 1.93 10.62
N GLU A 132 1.85 2.77 11.61
CA GLU A 132 1.25 2.36 12.88
C GLU A 132 -0.04 1.56 12.68
N GLU A 133 -1.00 2.10 11.92
CA GLU A 133 -2.25 1.41 11.57
C GLU A 133 -1.96 0.10 10.81
N ARG A 134 -0.97 0.11 9.91
CA ARG A 134 -0.58 -1.06 9.12
C ARG A 134 0.00 -2.17 9.98
N PHE A 135 0.78 -1.85 11.00
CA PHE A 135 1.31 -2.84 11.93
C PHE A 135 0.20 -3.46 12.77
N GLN A 136 -0.74 -2.65 13.29
CA GLN A 136 -1.90 -3.15 14.02
C GLN A 136 -2.73 -4.11 13.17
N VAL A 137 -3.06 -3.73 11.93
CA VAL A 137 -3.83 -4.59 11.01
C VAL A 137 -3.08 -5.87 10.67
N ALA A 138 -1.75 -5.82 10.53
CA ALA A 138 -0.94 -7.00 10.26
C ALA A 138 -0.89 -7.95 11.48
N GLU A 139 -0.79 -7.39 12.69
CA GLU A 139 -0.81 -8.15 13.94
C GLU A 139 -2.17 -8.82 14.16
N GLU A 140 -3.27 -8.07 14.06
CA GLU A 140 -4.64 -8.60 14.17
C GLU A 140 -4.88 -9.75 13.19
N ARG A 141 -4.43 -9.59 11.94
CA ARG A 141 -4.52 -10.63 10.91
C ARG A 141 -3.73 -11.88 11.30
N GLN A 142 -2.52 -11.71 11.81
CA GLN A 142 -1.67 -12.83 12.20
C GLN A 142 -2.25 -13.59 13.40
N LEU A 143 -2.78 -12.88 14.39
CA LEU A 143 -3.47 -13.46 15.55
C LEU A 143 -4.70 -14.24 15.11
N ALA A 144 -5.56 -13.65 14.26
CA ALA A 144 -6.74 -14.32 13.73
C ALA A 144 -6.40 -15.60 12.95
N GLN A 145 -5.30 -15.59 12.17
CA GLN A 145 -4.82 -16.79 11.47
C GLN A 145 -4.31 -17.86 12.44
N HIS A 146 -3.56 -17.46 13.47
CA HIS A 146 -3.07 -18.38 14.50
C HIS A 146 -4.22 -19.04 15.26
N ASP A 147 -5.24 -18.27 15.65
CA ASP A 147 -6.41 -18.77 16.34
C ASP A 147 -7.23 -19.74 15.46
N ALA A 148 -7.35 -19.46 14.17
CA ALA A 148 -8.00 -20.35 13.22
C ALA A 148 -7.24 -21.69 13.07
N ILE A 149 -5.91 -21.63 12.95
CA ILE A 149 -5.07 -22.84 12.84
C ILE A 149 -5.14 -23.68 14.12
N THR A 150 -5.00 -23.06 15.28
CA THR A 150 -5.03 -23.79 16.58
C THR A 150 -6.41 -24.39 16.87
N SER A 151 -7.48 -23.70 16.49
CA SER A 151 -8.85 -24.22 16.63
C SER A 151 -9.09 -25.42 15.72
N ASP A 152 -8.64 -25.35 14.46
CA ASP A 152 -8.72 -26.47 13.52
C ASP A 152 -7.87 -27.66 13.97
N GLU A 153 -6.66 -27.44 14.48
CA GLU A 153 -5.82 -28.49 15.05
C GLU A 153 -6.48 -29.21 16.23
N LYS A 154 -7.11 -28.47 17.15
CA LYS A 154 -7.86 -29.06 18.28
C LYS A 154 -9.04 -29.89 17.78
N GLY A 155 -9.78 -29.39 16.79
CA GLY A 155 -10.88 -30.11 16.14
C GLY A 155 -10.42 -31.41 15.48
N ARG A 156 -9.31 -31.38 14.72
CA ARG A 156 -8.71 -32.56 14.11
C ARG A 156 -8.27 -33.60 15.14
N LYS A 157 -7.64 -33.18 16.25
CA LYS A 157 -7.25 -34.08 17.35
C LYS A 157 -8.47 -34.74 18.01
N TYR A 158 -9.51 -33.97 18.28
CA TYR A 158 -10.75 -34.49 18.87
C TYR A 158 -11.44 -35.49 17.95
N ASN A 159 -11.59 -35.17 16.66
CA ASN A 159 -12.21 -36.05 15.68
C ASN A 159 -11.42 -37.36 15.52
N GLY A 160 -10.08 -37.30 15.53
CA GLY A 160 -9.22 -38.49 15.53
C GLY A 160 -9.48 -39.39 16.74
N PHE A 161 -9.53 -38.80 17.93
CA PHE A 161 -9.82 -39.53 19.17
C PHE A 161 -11.20 -40.23 19.15
N VAL A 162 -12.25 -39.53 18.69
CA VAL A 162 -13.60 -40.10 18.58
C VAL A 162 -13.63 -41.27 17.59
N ASN A 163 -12.95 -41.13 16.44
CA ASN A 163 -12.84 -42.21 15.47
C ASN A 163 -12.12 -43.44 16.03
N ASP A 164 -11.05 -43.24 16.81
CA ASP A 164 -10.33 -44.33 17.47
C ASP A 164 -11.21 -45.08 18.48
N LEU A 165 -12.04 -44.36 19.25
CA LEU A 165 -13.01 -44.97 20.16
C LEU A 165 -14.05 -45.80 19.39
N TYR A 166 -14.55 -45.27 18.27
CA TYR A 166 -15.51 -45.97 17.43
C TYR A 166 -14.94 -47.28 16.87
N ILE A 167 -13.70 -47.24 16.35
CA ILE A 167 -13.02 -48.44 15.84
C ILE A 167 -12.83 -49.49 16.95
N LYS A 168 -12.44 -49.07 18.16
CA LYS A 168 -12.30 -49.97 19.32
C LYS A 168 -13.63 -50.61 19.71
N TYR A 169 -14.71 -49.83 19.75
CA TYR A 169 -16.05 -50.35 20.06
C TYR A 169 -16.49 -51.42 19.05
N GLN A 170 -16.28 -51.19 17.74
CA GLN A 170 -16.65 -52.16 16.70
C GLN A 170 -15.85 -53.46 16.79
N LYS A 171 -14.58 -53.41 17.21
CA LYS A 171 -13.75 -54.60 17.41
C LYS A 171 -14.19 -55.46 18.58
N HIS A 172 -14.70 -54.86 19.66
CA HIS A 172 -15.20 -55.59 20.84
C HIS A 172 -16.57 -56.25 20.63
N LYS A 173 -17.29 -55.89 19.56
CA LYS A 173 -18.63 -56.40 19.24
C LYS A 173 -18.60 -57.63 18.32
N LYS A 174 -17.42 -58.04 17.85
CA LYS A 174 -17.16 -59.30 17.11
C LYS A 174 -16.55 -60.32 18.06
#